data_AF-X1E333-F1
#
_entry.id   AF-X1E333-F1
#
_cell.length_a   1.000
_cell.length_b   1.000
_cell.length_c   1.000
_cell.angle_alpha   90.00
_cell.angle_beta   90.00
_cell.angle_gamma   90.00
#
_symmetry.space_group_name_H-M   'P 1'
#
loop_
_entity.id
_entity.type
_entity.pdbx_description
1 polymer ?
#
loop_
_entity_poly.entity_id
_entity_poly.type
_entity_poly.pdbx_seq_one_letter_code
_entity_poly.pdbx_strand_id
1 'polypeptide(L)'
;MTKMIFQQSVMSSIQELFRANTLISISGKAGTGKTSLSLFLIGKFLTSIQPYEGSCIWVQASEVFSKKRLYSLFERDSGQLTYLTHNIFVTPGHGPFTSYSLQLDVLKKLSKEDYFL
;
A
#
# COMPACT_ATOMS: atom_id res chain seq x y z
N MET A 1 -13.82 -22.80 13.40
CA MET A 1 -14.61 -22.15 12.33
C MET A 1 -14.81 -20.64 12.53
N THR A 2 -14.76 -20.11 13.76
CA THR A 2 -15.06 -18.69 14.10
C THR A 2 -13.99 -17.66 13.67
N LYS A 3 -12.71 -18.04 13.63
CA LYS A 3 -11.59 -17.12 13.35
C LYS A 3 -11.59 -16.58 11.91
N MET A 4 -11.94 -17.41 10.93
CA MET A 4 -11.99 -17.02 9.51
C MET A 4 -13.13 -16.03 9.24
N ILE A 5 -14.29 -16.25 9.87
CA ILE A 5 -15.47 -15.38 9.75
C ILE A 5 -15.17 -14.00 10.35
N PHE A 6 -14.53 -13.96 11.53
CA PHE A 6 -14.12 -12.70 12.15
C PHE A 6 -13.11 -11.92 11.28
N GLN A 7 -12.10 -12.61 10.73
CA GLN A 7 -11.12 -11.97 9.84
C GLN A 7 -11.76 -11.40 8.56
N GLN A 8 -12.71 -12.12 7.96
CA GLN A 8 -13.46 -11.65 6.80
C GLN A 8 -14.32 -10.43 7.13
N SER A 9 -15.03 -10.45 8.27
CA SER A 9 -15.85 -9.32 8.73
C SER A 9 -15.00 -8.06 8.97
N VAL A 10 -13.85 -8.20 9.66
CA VAL A 10 -12.92 -7.07 9.88
C VAL A 10 -12.39 -6.52 8.56
N MET A 11 -12.09 -7.38 7.58
CA MET A 11 -11.64 -6.93 6.26
C MET A 11 -12.71 -6.22 5.46
N SER A 12 -13.97 -6.67 5.55
CA SER A 12 -15.10 -5.97 4.94
C SER A 12 -15.26 -4.57 5.54
N SER A 13 -15.22 -4.45 6.88
CA SER A 13 -15.32 -3.15 7.54
C SER A 13 -14.16 -2.22 7.21
N ILE A 14 -12.94 -2.76 7.07
CA ILE A 14 -11.79 -1.98 6.61
C ILE A 14 -11.96 -1.56 5.16
N GLN A 15 -12.47 -2.42 4.27
CA GLN A 15 -12.77 -2.04 2.89
C GLN A 15 -13.81 -0.92 2.81
N GLU A 16 -14.87 -0.98 3.61
CA GLU A 16 -15.86 0.09 3.70
C GLU A 16 -15.25 1.39 4.21
N LEU A 17 -14.41 1.34 5.25
CA LEU A 17 -13.68 2.50 5.76
C LEU A 17 -12.80 3.13 4.68
N PHE A 18 -12.08 2.34 3.90
CA PHE A 18 -11.22 2.85 2.83
C PHE A 18 -12.01 3.41 1.64
N ARG A 19 -13.21 2.89 1.37
CA ARG A 19 -14.10 3.46 0.34
C ARG A 19 -14.71 4.80 0.75
N ALA A 20 -15.01 4.97 2.04
CA ALA A 20 -15.66 6.16 2.56
C ALA A 20 -14.69 7.31 2.87
N ASN A 21 -13.38 7.04 3.00
CA ASN A 21 -12.40 8.01 3.45
C ASN A 21 -11.29 8.22 2.42
N THR A 22 -11.01 9.48 2.11
CA THR A 22 -9.88 9.87 1.24
C THR A 22 -8.52 9.71 1.92
N LEU A 23 -8.48 9.79 3.25
CA LEU A 23 -7.25 9.71 4.05
C LEU A 23 -7.44 8.80 5.26
N ILE A 24 -6.53 7.85 5.42
CA ILE A 24 -6.48 6.97 6.58
C ILE A 24 -5.09 7.03 7.18
N SER A 25 -5.04 7.30 8.50
CA SER A 25 -3.80 7.35 9.27
C SER A 25 -3.69 6.10 10.13
N ILE A 26 -2.57 5.38 10.00
CA ILE A 26 -2.23 4.22 10.84
C ILE A 26 -1.05 4.62 11.73
N SER A 27 -1.31 4.79 13.02
CA SER A 27 -0.35 5.30 14.01
C SER A 27 -0.07 4.28 15.13
N GLY A 28 1.10 4.39 15.76
CA GLY A 28 1.56 3.44 16.78
C GLY A 28 3.08 3.37 16.89
N LYS A 29 3.57 2.73 17.96
CA LYS A 29 5.02 2.59 18.25
C LYS A 29 5.78 1.86 17.13
N ALA A 30 7.09 2.05 17.05
CA ALA A 30 7.93 1.27 16.11
C ALA A 30 7.77 -0.24 16.37
N GLY A 31 7.83 -1.05 15.31
CA GLY A 31 7.71 -2.51 15.43
C GLY A 31 6.29 -3.05 15.63
N THR A 32 5.24 -2.22 15.77
CA THR A 32 3.85 -2.69 15.95
C THR A 32 3.17 -3.18 14.66
N GLY A 33 3.92 -3.33 13.58
CA GLY A 33 3.42 -3.91 12.32
C GLY A 33 2.70 -2.94 11.38
N LYS A 34 2.71 -1.62 11.62
CA LYS A 34 2.06 -0.60 10.75
C LYS A 34 2.40 -0.79 9.27
N THR A 35 3.69 -0.85 8.96
CA THR A 35 4.20 -1.01 7.59
C THR A 35 3.73 -2.33 6.96
N SER A 36 3.69 -3.42 7.74
CA SER A 36 3.17 -4.71 7.28
C SER A 36 1.65 -4.66 7.03
N LEU A 37 0.91 -3.99 7.90
CA LEU A 37 -0.54 -3.81 7.73
C LEU A 37 -0.82 -2.98 6.48
N SER A 38 -0.14 -1.85 6.27
CA SER A 38 -0.29 -1.03 5.07
C SER A 38 0.00 -1.83 3.78
N LEU A 39 1.07 -2.62 3.76
CA LEU A 39 1.39 -3.49 2.63
C LEU A 39 0.28 -4.53 2.36
N PHE A 40 -0.22 -5.17 3.41
CA PHE A 40 -1.29 -6.15 3.28
C PHE A 40 -2.58 -5.51 2.76
N LEU A 41 -2.96 -4.35 3.31
CA LEU A 41 -4.16 -3.63 2.91
C LEU A 41 -4.09 -3.17 1.46
N ILE A 42 -3.02 -2.47 1.06
CA ILE A 42 -2.80 -2.04 -0.34
C ILE A 42 -2.87 -3.25 -1.28
N GLY A 43 -2.18 -4.34 -0.93
CA GLY A 43 -2.20 -5.55 -1.72
C GLY A 43 -3.62 -6.10 -1.90
N LYS A 44 -4.40 -6.15 -0.82
CA LYS A 44 -5.80 -6.59 -0.88
C LYS A 44 -6.70 -5.63 -1.65
N PHE A 45 -6.48 -4.31 -1.59
CA PHE A 45 -7.29 -3.36 -2.35
C PHE A 45 -7.07 -3.49 -3.85
N LEU A 46 -5.81 -3.46 -4.29
CA LEU A 46 -5.42 -3.59 -5.70
C LEU A 46 -5.86 -4.92 -6.33
N THR A 47 -6.19 -5.92 -5.51
CA THR A 47 -6.52 -7.27 -5.97
C THR A 47 -7.86 -7.76 -5.41
N SER A 48 -8.72 -6.83 -4.98
CA SER A 48 -10.01 -7.15 -4.34
C SER A 48 -11.08 -7.60 -5.34
N ILE A 49 -10.97 -7.17 -6.60
CA ILE A 49 -11.93 -7.42 -7.68
C ILE A 49 -11.15 -7.90 -8.90
N GLN A 50 -11.68 -8.89 -9.61
CA GLN A 50 -11.15 -9.36 -10.89
C GLN A 50 -11.98 -8.77 -12.04
N PRO A 51 -11.37 -8.29 -13.13
CA PRO A 51 -9.92 -8.16 -13.33
C PRO A 51 -9.28 -7.18 -12.33
N TYR A 52 -8.03 -7.42 -11.96
CA TYR A 52 -7.30 -6.52 -11.06
C TYR A 52 -7.11 -5.15 -11.71
N GLU A 53 -7.40 -4.09 -10.96
CA GLU A 53 -7.37 -2.70 -11.44
C GLU A 53 -6.69 -1.75 -10.44
N GLY A 54 -6.14 -0.66 -10.97
CA GLY A 54 -5.53 0.41 -10.21
C GLY A 54 -4.02 0.31 -10.03
N SER A 55 -3.48 1.28 -9.29
CA SER A 55 -2.05 1.39 -9.01
C SER A 55 -1.83 2.08 -7.66
N CYS A 56 -0.67 1.85 -7.06
CA CYS A 56 -0.29 2.46 -5.79
C CYS A 56 1.05 3.18 -5.94
N ILE A 57 1.13 4.40 -5.45
CA ILE A 57 2.40 5.10 -5.23
C ILE A 57 2.75 4.97 -3.75
N TRP A 58 3.76 4.18 -3.45
CA TRP A 58 4.35 4.04 -2.13
C TRP A 58 5.45 5.09 -1.92
N VAL A 59 5.15 6.08 -1.09
CA VAL A 59 6.10 7.13 -0.73
C VAL A 59 6.91 6.69 0.50
N GLN A 60 8.21 6.45 0.33
CA GLN A 60 9.10 6.04 1.42
C GLN A 60 9.57 7.25 2.23
N ALA A 61 9.00 7.43 3.43
CA ALA A 61 9.39 8.50 4.34
C ALA A 61 10.50 8.09 5.33
N SER A 62 10.28 7.02 6.10
CA SER A 62 11.20 6.59 7.17
C SER A 62 11.80 5.20 6.97
N GLU A 63 11.13 4.32 6.23
CA GLU A 63 11.52 2.94 6.02
C GLU A 63 11.52 2.60 4.54
N VAL A 64 12.44 1.71 4.13
CA VAL A 64 12.51 1.20 2.76
C VAL A 64 11.32 0.26 2.51
N PHE A 65 10.76 0.31 1.30
CA PHE A 65 9.73 -0.62 0.86
C PHE A 65 10.25 -2.06 0.92
N SER A 66 9.61 -2.90 1.72
CA SER A 66 10.05 -4.29 1.91
C SER A 66 9.43 -5.21 0.87
N LYS A 67 10.10 -5.38 -0.28
CA LYS A 67 9.73 -6.36 -1.32
C LYS A 67 9.64 -7.78 -0.76
N LYS A 68 10.55 -8.15 0.14
CA LYS A 68 10.54 -9.45 0.84
C LYS A 68 9.25 -9.65 1.64
N ARG A 69 8.78 -8.59 2.32
CA ARG A 69 7.53 -8.66 3.07
C ARG A 69 6.32 -8.80 2.16
N LEU A 70 6.26 -8.03 1.06
CA LEU A 70 5.21 -8.18 0.05
C LEU A 70 5.15 -9.62 -0.47
N TYR A 71 6.30 -10.18 -0.85
CA TYR A 71 6.40 -11.57 -1.29
C TYR A 71 5.82 -12.53 -0.24
N SER A 72 6.28 -12.45 1.00
CA SER A 72 5.79 -13.33 2.09
C SER A 72 4.28 -13.23 2.36
N LEU A 73 3.66 -12.10 2.03
CA LEU A 73 2.22 -11.89 2.25
C LEU A 73 1.36 -12.46 1.12
N PHE A 74 1.91 -12.56 -0.10
CA PHE A 74 1.16 -12.87 -1.32
C PHE A 74 1.75 -14.01 -2.16
N GLU A 75 2.76 -14.74 -1.66
CA GLU A 75 3.44 -15.84 -2.36
C GLU A 75 2.53 -17.00 -2.82
N ARG A 76 1.33 -17.12 -2.22
CA ARG A 76 0.39 -18.21 -2.53
C ARG A 76 -0.29 -18.06 -3.89
N ASP A 77 -0.36 -16.85 -4.43
CA ASP A 77 -0.96 -16.55 -5.72
C ASP A 77 0.05 -15.76 -6.56
N SER A 78 0.70 -16.46 -7.49
CA SER A 78 1.74 -15.91 -8.35
C SER A 78 1.20 -14.82 -9.28
N GLY A 79 -0.06 -14.92 -9.72
CA GLY A 79 -0.71 -13.91 -10.55
C GLY A 79 -0.96 -12.62 -9.75
N GLN A 80 -1.48 -12.77 -8.53
CA GLN A 80 -1.67 -11.66 -7.59
C GLN A 80 -0.34 -10.97 -7.27
N LEU A 81 0.69 -11.72 -6.91
CA LEU A 81 2.00 -11.18 -6.58
C LEU A 81 2.66 -10.48 -7.77
N THR A 82 2.54 -11.06 -8.97
CA THR A 82 3.03 -10.45 -10.22
C THR A 82 2.33 -9.11 -10.45
N TYR A 83 1.00 -9.06 -10.36
CA TYR A 83 0.25 -7.81 -10.51
C TYR A 83 0.69 -6.75 -9.51
N LEU A 84 0.79 -7.10 -8.22
CA LEU A 84 1.21 -6.17 -7.17
C LEU A 84 2.63 -5.63 -7.40
N THR A 85 3.55 -6.47 -7.86
CA THR A 85 4.94 -6.06 -8.11
C THR A 85 5.05 -5.06 -9.26
N HIS A 86 4.16 -5.14 -10.26
CA HIS A 86 4.14 -4.22 -11.40
C HIS A 86 3.34 -2.94 -11.16
N ASN A 87 2.38 -2.95 -10.24
CA ASN A 87 1.44 -1.83 -10.02
C ASN A 87 1.68 -1.07 -8.69
N ILE A 88 2.71 -1.42 -7.92
CA ILE A 88 3.18 -0.64 -6.78
C ILE A 88 4.46 0.10 -7.18
N PHE A 89 4.32 1.41 -7.42
CA PHE A 89 5.41 2.33 -7.71
C PHE A 89 6.00 2.86 -6.42
N VAL A 90 7.33 2.87 -6.29
CA VAL A 90 8.00 3.25 -5.06
C VAL A 90 8.82 4.51 -5.28
N THR A 91 8.64 5.53 -4.44
CA THR A 91 9.40 6.78 -4.51
C THR A 91 9.86 7.26 -3.13
N PRO A 92 11.12 7.66 -2.94
CA PRO A 92 12.21 7.57 -3.90
C PRO A 92 12.70 6.12 -4.08
N GLY A 93 13.24 5.81 -5.26
CA GLY A 93 13.67 4.45 -5.60
C GLY A 93 14.92 3.95 -4.82
N HIS A 94 15.68 4.84 -4.20
CA HIS A 94 16.97 4.52 -3.58
C HIS A 94 16.94 4.40 -2.05
N GLY A 95 15.82 4.72 -1.41
CA GLY A 95 15.73 4.78 0.05
C GLY A 95 14.69 5.79 0.51
N PRO A 96 14.51 6.00 1.82
CA PRO A 96 13.61 7.03 2.33
C PRO A 96 14.18 8.42 2.05
N PHE A 97 13.33 9.44 2.09
CA PHE A 97 13.80 10.83 2.01
C PHE A 97 14.71 11.17 3.18
N THR A 98 15.83 11.84 2.89
CA THR A 98 16.80 12.30 3.91
C THR A 98 16.48 13.70 4.43
N SER A 99 15.64 14.47 3.72
CA SER A 99 15.17 15.78 4.14
C SER A 99 13.73 16.04 3.70
N TYR A 100 13.05 16.89 4.47
CA TYR A 100 11.70 17.35 4.13
C TYR A 100 11.66 18.15 2.82
N SER A 101 12.70 18.94 2.52
CA SER A 101 12.79 19.69 1.26
C SER A 101 12.81 18.75 0.05
N LEU A 102 13.62 17.69 0.10
CA LEU A 102 13.70 16.70 -0.97
C LEU A 102 12.36 15.97 -1.15
N GLN A 103 11.68 15.64 -0.06
CA GLN A 103 10.34 15.05 -0.09
C GLN A 103 9.34 15.98 -0.78
N LEU A 104 9.29 17.25 -0.37
CA LEU A 104 8.39 18.24 -0.98
C LEU A 104 8.67 18.41 -2.47
N ASP A 105 9.93 18.49 -2.88
CA ASP A 105 10.31 18.69 -4.28
C ASP A 105 9.89 17.51 -5.17
N VAL A 106 9.94 16.28 -4.65
CA VAL A 106 9.43 15.09 -5.36
C VAL A 106 7.91 15.08 -5.39
N LEU A 107 7.24 15.35 -4.27
CA LEU A 107 5.77 15.35 -4.22
C LEU A 107 5.16 16.44 -5.11
N LYS A 108 5.79 17.61 -5.22
CA LYS A 108 5.38 18.68 -6.15
C LYS A 108 5.47 18.27 -7.63
N LYS A 109 6.37 17.36 -7.98
CA LYS A 109 6.46 16.81 -9.34
C LYS A 109 5.33 15.82 -9.63
N LEU A 110 4.82 15.13 -8.60
CA LEU A 110 3.63 14.28 -8.74
C LEU A 110 2.35 15.09 -8.90
N SER A 111 2.32 16.34 -8.42
CA SER A 111 1.13 17.20 -8.44
C SER A 111 1.04 18.13 -9.65
N LYS A 112 1.98 18.10 -10.60
CA LYS A 112 1.88 18.88 -11.83
C LYS A 112 1.10 18.09 -12.89
N GLU A 113 -0.15 18.55 -13.09
CA GLU A 113 -1.06 18.50 -14.24
C GLU A 113 -0.88 17.35 -15.27
N ASP A 114 -1.99 16.63 -15.52
CA ASP A 114 -2.23 15.60 -16.56
C ASP A 114 -2.43 14.14 -16.11
N TYR A 115 -3.10 13.91 -14.95
CA TYR A 115 -3.73 12.61 -14.66
C TYR A 115 -5.27 12.63 -14.74
N PHE A 116 -5.85 13.71 -15.27
CA PHE A 116 -7.21 13.73 -15.80
C PHE A 116 -7.13 13.76 -17.33
N LEU A 117 -7.07 12.58 -17.94
CA LEU A 117 -7.48 12.35 -19.33
C LEU A 117 -8.60 11.31 -19.33
#